data_AF-A0A1V5ULM0-F1
#
_entry.id   AF-A0A1V5ULM0-F1
#
_cell.length_a   1.000
_cell.length_b   1.000
_cell.length_c   1.000
_cell.angle_alpha   90.00
_cell.angle_beta   90.00
_cell.angle_gamma   90.00
#
_symmetry.space_group_name_H-M   'P 1'
#
loop_
_entity.id
_entity.type
_entity.pdbx_description
1 polymer ?
#
loop_
_entity_poly.entity_id
_entity_poly.type
_entity_poly.pdbx_seq_one_letter_code
_entity_poly.pdbx_strand_id
1 'polypeptide(L)'
;MLDSLTQKNKKDLFIYVIFSVLISVIFSSLAYFSYNSLIYYKNDIAAPFYYSKSDPVKTSATSITRQLILIVIDGLSYSDSEMLSSLNLFKKKAVFSRIEIMQPTLSLTSWTTFLTGAPPYIHGFISPPGDTIKFKPCENVLSSARSRSFKTAVFAHSDWKKAYGDSADVSYYADFKADNSNIIQLDSQIMSNAMSNIRHEKPAFAVIHLPGLDKTSHLFGRTGHEFKVHMQKLDDILKTFLGSSLINDRYVLIVSDHGHVLKGGHGGGEADVVNALFMLSGPDVISGNIKFININQTDICPTICALLGIPVPYLNTGSFLARIFSFSDYLKLLKIKSVLYQKSEFYKSYLKSSQTEATRIFDCEAYIEDIEKTSGSNYPDALVKLEAYEKKIDIEFKRLTGDSRSYKKLYRFFYLGFMLSIFLFFLIKKFKNQYRLFSALAQVIIFYSIYYGIYFFHGYNFSMSDFNSFDYFNSFMDKRRIETVCALLLSYTPLVLNYFLMHKRLFTWLNYVFFPVFIEFNFYLSFTLVTQCAYYIFRFGPVIKNELPDMNAAVKYYFDIQILIVAQIFSLLLAGAAYMALTAASNKYSRSKTLTPADML
;
A
#
# COMPACT_ATOMS: atom_id res chain seq x y z
N MET A 1 20.39 -37.36 -27.28
CA MET A 1 20.68 -35.97 -26.87
C MET A 1 21.13 -35.82 -25.42
N LEU A 2 21.04 -36.85 -24.55
CA LEU A 2 21.56 -36.81 -23.17
C LEU A 2 22.41 -38.05 -22.88
N ASP A 3 23.22 -38.45 -23.86
CA ASP A 3 23.78 -39.82 -23.91
C ASP A 3 25.04 -39.95 -23.02
N SER A 4 25.61 -38.82 -22.60
CA SER A 4 26.70 -38.75 -21.61
C SER A 4 26.23 -38.81 -20.14
N LEU A 5 24.92 -38.71 -19.87
CA LEU A 5 24.35 -38.85 -18.53
C LEU A 5 24.05 -40.31 -18.20
N THR A 6 24.13 -40.66 -16.92
CA THR A 6 23.54 -41.92 -16.45
C THR A 6 22.04 -41.95 -16.75
N GLN A 7 21.46 -43.11 -17.03
CA GLN A 7 20.01 -43.25 -17.30
C GLN A 7 19.14 -42.63 -16.20
N LYS A 8 19.58 -42.78 -14.94
CA LYS A 8 18.92 -42.16 -13.79
C LYS A 8 18.97 -40.62 -13.87
N ASN A 9 20.15 -40.03 -14.07
CA ASN A 9 20.27 -38.57 -14.14
C ASN A 9 19.57 -37.99 -15.36
N LYS A 10 19.55 -38.70 -16.50
CA LYS A 10 18.80 -38.31 -17.68
C LYS A 10 17.30 -38.18 -17.36
N LYS A 11 16.74 -39.18 -16.68
CA LYS A 11 15.34 -39.16 -16.22
C LYS A 11 15.09 -38.04 -15.19
N ASP A 12 15.98 -37.89 -14.22
CA ASP A 12 15.83 -36.89 -13.14
C ASP A 12 15.95 -35.46 -13.67
N LEU A 13 16.89 -35.20 -14.58
CA LEU A 13 17.06 -33.91 -15.24
C LEU A 13 15.87 -33.60 -16.14
N PHE A 14 15.35 -34.58 -16.89
CA PHE A 14 14.15 -34.38 -17.71
C PHE A 14 12.93 -33.99 -16.87
N ILE A 15 12.71 -34.69 -15.75
CA ILE A 15 11.65 -34.34 -14.79
C ILE A 15 11.86 -32.92 -14.24
N TYR A 16 13.10 -32.57 -13.88
CA TYR A 16 13.42 -31.24 -13.38
C TYR A 16 13.19 -30.14 -14.43
N VAL A 17 13.57 -30.36 -15.69
CA VAL A 17 13.35 -29.39 -16.78
C VAL A 17 11.86 -29.13 -16.96
N ILE A 18 11.03 -30.18 -17.04
CA ILE A 18 9.57 -30.02 -17.15
C ILE A 18 9.02 -29.25 -15.94
N PHE A 19 9.41 -29.64 -14.73
CA PHE A 19 9.00 -28.97 -13.50
C PHE A 19 9.37 -27.48 -13.52
N SER A 20 10.62 -27.16 -13.86
CA SER A 20 11.18 -25.82 -13.83
C SER A 20 10.52 -24.90 -14.87
N VAL A 21 10.23 -25.41 -16.07
CA VAL A 21 9.46 -24.66 -17.08
C VAL A 21 8.04 -24.39 -16.60
N LEU A 22 7.36 -25.42 -16.10
CA LEU A 22 5.96 -25.33 -15.69
C LEU A 22 5.79 -24.38 -14.50
N ILE A 23 6.65 -24.48 -13.48
CA ILE A 23 6.60 -23.59 -12.32
C ILE A 23 6.93 -22.15 -12.70
N SER A 24 7.91 -21.89 -13.57
CA SER A 24 8.22 -20.55 -14.05
C SER A 24 7.05 -19.93 -14.82
N VAL A 25 6.34 -20.69 -15.65
CA VAL A 25 5.16 -20.21 -16.39
C VAL A 25 4.00 -19.89 -15.43
N ILE A 26 3.69 -20.79 -14.49
CA ILE A 26 2.63 -20.57 -13.49
C ILE A 26 2.92 -19.31 -12.68
N PHE A 27 4.12 -19.19 -12.14
CA PHE A 27 4.47 -18.09 -11.25
C PHE A 27 4.68 -16.77 -12.00
N SER A 28 5.10 -16.79 -13.26
CA SER A 28 5.10 -15.59 -14.11
C SER A 28 3.67 -15.10 -14.37
N SER A 29 2.75 -16.01 -14.66
CA SER A 29 1.33 -15.69 -14.83
C SER A 29 0.74 -15.12 -13.53
N LEU A 30 1.06 -15.75 -12.40
CA LEU A 30 0.63 -15.29 -11.09
C LEU A 30 1.18 -13.90 -10.76
N ALA A 31 2.47 -13.63 -11.01
CA ALA A 31 3.04 -12.29 -10.85
C ALA A 31 2.28 -11.25 -11.67
N TYR A 32 2.01 -11.56 -12.95
CA TYR A 32 1.28 -10.66 -13.85
C TYR A 32 -0.13 -10.36 -13.34
N PHE A 33 -0.92 -11.38 -12.98
CA PHE A 33 -2.29 -11.19 -12.49
C PHE A 33 -2.33 -10.50 -11.12
N SER A 34 -1.46 -10.90 -10.19
CA SER A 34 -1.39 -10.27 -8.86
C SER A 34 -0.99 -8.81 -8.96
N TYR A 35 0.06 -8.48 -9.72
CA TYR A 35 0.53 -7.11 -9.92
C TYR A 35 -0.54 -6.24 -10.58
N ASN A 36 -1.15 -6.71 -11.67
CA ASN A 36 -2.24 -5.98 -12.34
C ASN A 36 -3.44 -5.78 -11.43
N SER A 37 -3.78 -6.76 -10.58
CA SER A 37 -4.88 -6.62 -9.63
C SER A 37 -4.62 -5.60 -8.52
N LEU A 38 -3.35 -5.33 -8.19
CA LEU A 38 -2.96 -4.27 -7.27
C LEU A 38 -2.97 -2.90 -7.97
N ILE A 39 -2.30 -2.79 -9.12
CA ILE A 39 -2.21 -1.53 -9.87
C ILE A 39 -3.57 -1.07 -10.41
N TYR A 40 -4.47 -2.00 -10.72
CA TYR A 40 -5.83 -1.71 -11.17
C TYR A 40 -6.87 -2.15 -10.16
N TYR A 41 -6.50 -2.10 -8.87
CA TYR A 41 -7.41 -2.50 -7.82
C TYR A 41 -8.73 -1.76 -7.90
N LYS A 42 -9.79 -2.53 -7.74
CA LYS A 42 -11.15 -2.04 -7.67
C LYS A 42 -11.90 -2.95 -6.72
N ASN A 43 -12.60 -2.38 -5.75
CA ASN A 43 -13.42 -3.18 -4.87
C ASN A 43 -14.66 -3.69 -5.61
N ASP A 44 -14.72 -4.98 -5.97
CA ASP A 44 -15.83 -5.55 -6.75
C ASP A 44 -17.21 -5.33 -6.09
N ILE A 45 -17.26 -5.13 -4.77
CA ILE A 45 -18.48 -4.90 -3.98
C ILE A 45 -18.84 -3.41 -3.93
N ALA A 46 -17.86 -2.52 -3.72
CA ALA A 46 -18.12 -1.08 -3.62
C ALA A 46 -18.19 -0.38 -4.99
N ALA A 47 -17.54 -0.95 -6.01
CA ALA A 47 -17.45 -0.45 -7.37
C ALA A 47 -18.77 -0.03 -8.02
N PRO A 48 -19.89 -0.77 -7.85
CA PRO A 48 -21.18 -0.37 -8.39
C PRO A 48 -21.67 0.98 -7.87
N PHE A 49 -21.16 1.43 -6.72
CA PHE A 49 -21.59 2.63 -6.02
C PHE A 49 -20.64 3.82 -6.16
N TYR A 50 -19.57 3.71 -6.97
CA TYR A 50 -18.60 4.80 -7.14
C TYR A 50 -19.22 6.08 -7.70
N TYR A 51 -20.35 5.97 -8.40
CA TYR A 51 -21.09 7.10 -8.96
C TYR A 51 -22.42 7.37 -8.23
N SER A 52 -22.68 6.66 -7.14
CA SER A 52 -23.82 6.95 -6.26
C SER A 52 -23.60 8.29 -5.55
N LYS A 53 -24.71 8.97 -5.26
CA LYS A 53 -24.73 10.21 -4.48
C LYS A 53 -25.62 10.05 -3.28
N SER A 54 -25.20 10.62 -2.16
CA SER A 54 -26.02 10.69 -0.95
C SER A 54 -27.23 11.58 -1.14
N ASP A 55 -28.34 11.25 -0.47
CA ASP A 55 -29.53 12.11 -0.41
C ASP A 55 -29.20 13.42 0.34
N PRO A 56 -29.22 14.58 -0.33
CA PRO A 56 -28.86 15.85 0.31
C PRO A 56 -29.78 16.24 1.49
N VAL A 57 -31.02 15.75 1.51
CA VAL A 57 -31.99 16.08 2.57
C VAL A 57 -31.65 15.35 3.86
N LYS A 58 -31.38 14.05 3.78
CA LYS A 58 -31.10 13.20 4.96
C LYS A 58 -29.65 13.26 5.43
N THR A 59 -28.72 13.50 4.51
CA THR A 59 -27.27 13.38 4.77
C THR A 59 -26.57 14.74 4.93
N SER A 60 -27.33 15.83 5.04
CA SER A 60 -26.81 17.16 5.38
C SER A 60 -27.40 17.65 6.71
N ALA A 61 -26.74 18.64 7.31
CA ALA A 61 -27.25 19.35 8.49
C ALA A 61 -27.01 20.87 8.34
N THR A 62 -27.57 21.68 9.23
CA THR A 62 -27.44 23.14 9.25
C THR A 62 -25.99 23.61 9.29
N SER A 63 -25.54 24.41 8.31
CA SER A 63 -24.16 24.90 8.23
C SER A 63 -23.69 25.60 9.53
N ILE A 64 -22.47 25.29 9.98
CA ILE A 64 -21.78 25.98 11.09
C ILE A 64 -20.92 27.12 10.55
N THR A 65 -20.26 26.90 9.41
CA THR A 65 -19.37 27.88 8.79
C THR A 65 -19.70 28.10 7.32
N ARG A 66 -19.52 29.35 6.88
CA ARG A 66 -19.56 29.72 5.46
C ARG A 66 -18.25 29.46 4.74
N GLN A 67 -17.15 29.23 5.46
CA GLN A 67 -15.84 29.03 4.87
C GLN A 67 -14.98 28.02 5.66
N LEU A 68 -14.38 27.08 4.94
CA LEU A 68 -13.39 26.14 5.47
C LEU A 68 -12.23 25.99 4.48
N ILE A 69 -11.01 26.05 5.01
CA ILE A 69 -9.76 25.89 4.24
C ILE A 69 -9.10 24.59 4.68
N LEU A 70 -8.89 23.66 3.75
CA LEU A 70 -8.08 22.47 3.91
C LEU A 70 -6.68 22.71 3.32
N ILE A 71 -5.65 22.52 4.13
CA ILE A 71 -4.25 22.55 3.71
C ILE A 71 -3.71 21.12 3.81
N VAL A 72 -3.25 20.57 2.69
CA VAL A 72 -2.55 19.29 2.62
C VAL A 72 -1.07 19.58 2.39
N ILE A 73 -0.23 19.22 3.36
CA ILE A 73 1.22 19.31 3.22
C ILE A 73 1.74 17.92 2.84
N ASP A 74 2.22 17.77 1.60
CA ASP A 74 2.64 16.48 1.05
C ASP A 74 3.95 16.01 1.69
N GLY A 75 3.99 14.76 2.14
CA GLY A 75 5.21 14.15 2.68
C GLY A 75 5.69 14.68 4.03
N LEU A 76 4.87 15.44 4.79
CA LEU A 76 5.23 15.94 6.12
C LEU A 76 4.88 14.92 7.22
N SER A 77 5.88 14.24 7.78
CA SER A 77 5.65 13.36 8.94
C SER A 77 5.22 14.14 10.19
N TYR A 78 4.57 13.46 11.14
CA TYR A 78 4.21 14.09 12.42
C TYR A 78 5.44 14.62 13.17
N SER A 79 6.55 13.89 13.18
CA SER A 79 7.78 14.31 13.85
C SER A 79 8.42 15.54 13.19
N ASP A 80 8.47 15.58 11.85
CA ASP A 80 8.97 16.75 11.12
C ASP A 80 8.09 17.98 11.36
N SER A 81 6.77 17.79 11.52
CA SER A 81 5.85 18.90 11.83
C SER A 81 6.15 19.59 13.16
N GLU A 82 6.75 18.88 14.13
CA GLU A 82 7.15 19.46 15.41
C GLU A 82 8.37 20.38 15.29
N MET A 83 9.09 20.32 14.17
CA MET A 83 10.23 21.20 13.87
C MET A 83 9.79 22.55 13.28
N LEU A 84 8.54 22.67 12.82
CA LEU A 84 8.00 23.89 12.20
C LEU A 84 7.47 24.86 13.28
N SER A 85 8.11 26.02 13.43
CA SER A 85 7.78 26.99 14.46
C SER A 85 6.38 27.58 14.28
N SER A 86 5.97 27.78 13.02
CA SER A 86 4.65 28.29 12.65
C SER A 86 3.53 27.34 13.10
N LEU A 87 3.70 26.03 12.91
CA LEU A 87 2.75 25.02 13.35
C LEU A 87 2.73 24.91 14.88
N ASN A 88 3.88 24.98 15.54
CA ASN A 88 3.93 25.00 17.01
C ASN A 88 3.23 26.22 17.61
N LEU A 89 3.28 27.38 16.97
CA LEU A 89 2.47 28.54 17.37
C LEU A 89 0.97 28.30 17.08
N PHE A 90 0.64 27.68 15.95
CA PHE A 90 -0.73 27.36 15.57
C PHE A 90 -1.40 26.39 16.55
N LYS A 91 -0.65 25.47 17.17
CA LYS A 91 -1.15 24.55 18.24
C LYS A 91 -1.85 25.28 19.38
N LYS A 92 -1.51 26.55 19.66
CA LYS A 92 -2.14 27.33 20.74
C LYS A 92 -3.61 27.66 20.50
N LYS A 93 -4.06 27.65 19.24
CA LYS A 93 -5.43 27.98 18.81
C LYS A 93 -6.11 26.86 18.04
N ALA A 94 -5.52 25.66 18.06
CA ALA A 94 -5.97 24.51 17.30
C ALA A 94 -6.11 23.30 18.22
N VAL A 95 -7.04 22.41 17.88
CA VAL A 95 -6.89 21.00 18.22
C VAL A 95 -5.80 20.42 17.32
N PHE A 96 -4.93 19.58 17.87
CA PHE A 96 -3.94 18.85 17.08
C PHE A 96 -3.79 17.42 17.56
N SER A 97 -3.45 16.53 16.63
CA SER A 97 -3.18 15.13 16.91
C SER A 97 -2.27 14.52 15.85
N ARG A 98 -1.68 13.38 16.21
CA ARG A 98 -1.06 12.46 15.26
C ARG A 98 -2.14 11.54 14.72
N ILE A 99 -2.24 11.42 13.40
CA ILE A 99 -3.13 10.46 12.74
C ILE A 99 -2.31 9.39 12.03
N GLU A 100 -2.90 8.20 11.91
CA GLU A 100 -2.31 7.09 11.16
C GLU A 100 -2.92 7.07 9.74
N ILE A 101 -2.06 7.16 8.73
CA ILE A 101 -2.43 7.08 7.32
C ILE A 101 -2.53 5.62 6.90
N MET A 102 -3.63 5.29 6.22
CA MET A 102 -3.89 3.95 5.72
C MET A 102 -2.97 3.59 4.53
N GLN A 103 -2.54 2.33 4.48
CA GLN A 103 -1.76 1.82 3.35
C GLN A 103 -2.64 1.59 2.10
N PRO A 104 -2.10 1.79 0.88
CA PRO A 104 -0.76 2.31 0.60
C PRO A 104 -0.70 3.81 0.86
N THR A 105 0.37 4.26 1.54
CA THR A 105 0.60 5.66 1.94
C THR A 105 1.08 6.51 0.77
N LEU A 106 0.27 6.57 -0.29
CA LEU A 106 0.49 7.35 -1.51
C LEU A 106 -0.41 8.59 -1.48
N SER A 107 0.08 9.72 -2.01
CA SER A 107 -0.60 11.02 -1.92
C SER A 107 -2.03 10.96 -2.46
N LEU A 108 -2.25 10.48 -3.70
CA LEU A 108 -3.60 10.36 -4.29
C LEU A 108 -4.55 9.48 -3.47
N THR A 109 -4.04 8.40 -2.89
CA THR A 109 -4.80 7.51 -1.99
C THR A 109 -5.29 8.28 -0.76
N SER A 110 -4.38 9.02 -0.13
CA SER A 110 -4.66 9.79 1.07
C SER A 110 -5.60 10.97 0.82
N TRP A 111 -5.39 11.74 -0.25
CA TRP A 111 -6.29 12.84 -0.63
C TRP A 111 -7.71 12.33 -0.87
N THR A 112 -7.84 11.19 -1.55
CA THR A 112 -9.14 10.56 -1.80
C THR A 112 -9.81 10.17 -0.49
N THR A 113 -9.07 9.61 0.47
CA THR A 113 -9.61 9.30 1.80
C THR A 113 -10.07 10.57 2.53
N PHE A 114 -9.28 11.65 2.50
CA PHE A 114 -9.64 12.93 3.12
C PHE A 114 -10.93 13.55 2.55
N LEU A 115 -11.14 13.43 1.24
CA LEU A 115 -12.27 14.06 0.56
C LEU A 115 -13.51 13.17 0.48
N THR A 116 -13.39 11.86 0.68
CA THR A 116 -14.52 10.92 0.54
C THR A 116 -14.93 10.30 1.88
N GLY A 117 -14.02 10.23 2.85
CA GLY A 117 -14.24 9.51 4.11
C GLY A 117 -14.28 7.99 3.93
N ALA A 118 -14.02 7.50 2.72
CA ALA A 118 -13.87 6.10 2.41
C ALA A 118 -12.41 5.70 2.57
N PRO A 119 -12.10 4.49 3.07
CA PRO A 119 -10.73 3.98 3.13
C PRO A 119 -10.26 3.45 1.77
N PRO A 120 -8.94 3.23 1.57
CA PRO A 120 -8.36 2.81 0.28
C PRO A 120 -9.01 1.58 -0.34
N TYR A 121 -9.32 0.57 0.48
CA TYR A 121 -9.97 -0.65 0.01
C TYR A 121 -11.44 -0.45 -0.39
N ILE A 122 -12.06 0.70 -0.13
CA ILE A 122 -13.41 1.05 -0.59
C ILE A 122 -13.34 1.93 -1.83
N HIS A 123 -12.63 3.06 -1.79
CA HIS A 123 -12.59 3.99 -2.92
C HIS A 123 -11.73 3.51 -4.09
N GLY A 124 -10.76 2.63 -3.86
CA GLY A 124 -9.99 1.96 -4.91
C GLY A 124 -8.90 2.80 -5.60
N PHE A 125 -8.71 4.06 -5.20
CA PHE A 125 -7.60 4.90 -5.67
C PHE A 125 -6.35 4.52 -4.88
N ILE A 126 -5.65 3.47 -5.31
CA ILE A 126 -4.44 2.97 -4.64
C ILE A 126 -3.21 2.92 -5.55
N SER A 127 -3.41 3.22 -6.83
CA SER A 127 -2.35 3.19 -7.82
C SER A 127 -1.45 4.40 -7.62
N PRO A 128 -0.13 4.26 -7.78
CA PRO A 128 0.73 5.42 -8.01
C PRO A 128 0.15 6.23 -9.17
N PRO A 129 0.19 7.56 -9.13
CA PRO A 129 -0.22 8.37 -10.27
C PRO A 129 0.68 8.01 -11.47
N GLY A 130 0.15 7.17 -12.38
CA GLY A 130 0.59 7.13 -13.77
C GLY A 130 -0.18 8.17 -14.58
N ASP A 131 0.06 8.23 -15.89
CA ASP A 131 -0.58 9.22 -16.79
C ASP A 131 -2.10 9.12 -16.88
N THR A 132 -2.73 8.07 -16.35
CA THR A 132 -4.19 7.88 -16.42
C THR A 132 -4.79 7.49 -15.08
N ILE A 133 -5.46 8.44 -14.43
CA ILE A 133 -6.50 8.17 -13.45
C ILE A 133 -7.67 7.53 -14.22
N LYS A 134 -7.85 6.22 -14.09
CA LYS A 134 -8.75 5.45 -14.98
C LYS A 134 -10.25 5.60 -14.67
N PHE A 135 -10.61 6.09 -13.49
CA PHE A 135 -11.99 6.32 -13.10
C PHE A 135 -12.13 7.70 -12.45
N LYS A 136 -13.26 8.38 -12.65
CA LYS A 136 -13.52 9.63 -11.93
C LYS A 136 -13.63 9.35 -10.43
N PRO A 137 -13.18 10.28 -9.55
CA PRO A 137 -13.38 10.12 -8.12
C PRO A 137 -14.85 9.91 -7.79
N CYS A 138 -15.12 9.11 -6.77
CA CYS A 138 -16.45 8.99 -6.20
C CYS A 138 -16.92 10.34 -5.62
N GLU A 139 -18.19 10.39 -5.20
CA GLU A 139 -18.71 11.53 -4.46
C GLU A 139 -17.74 11.89 -3.32
N ASN A 140 -17.48 13.19 -3.19
CA ASN A 140 -16.49 13.76 -2.31
C ASN A 140 -16.92 15.16 -1.86
N VAL A 141 -16.20 15.75 -0.90
CA VAL A 141 -16.49 17.08 -0.33
C VAL A 141 -16.67 18.16 -1.39
N LEU A 142 -15.86 18.18 -2.47
CA LEU A 142 -15.97 19.19 -3.53
C LEU A 142 -17.30 19.03 -4.29
N SER A 143 -17.66 17.80 -4.68
CA SER A 143 -18.93 17.53 -5.36
C SER A 143 -20.14 17.75 -4.43
N SER A 144 -20.02 17.43 -3.14
CA SER A 144 -21.07 17.65 -2.14
C SER A 144 -21.29 19.14 -1.87
N ALA A 145 -20.24 19.95 -1.87
CA ALA A 145 -20.39 21.40 -1.76
C ALA A 145 -21.11 21.99 -2.99
N ARG A 146 -20.74 21.54 -4.19
CA ARG A 146 -21.39 21.99 -5.44
C ARG A 146 -22.85 21.59 -5.53
N SER A 147 -23.27 20.45 -4.96
CA SER A 147 -24.70 20.09 -4.91
C SER A 147 -25.55 21.08 -4.08
N ARG A 148 -24.90 21.86 -3.21
CA ARG A 148 -25.49 22.97 -2.45
C ARG A 148 -25.26 24.33 -3.09
N SER A 149 -24.78 24.37 -4.34
CA SER A 149 -24.36 25.59 -5.05
C SER A 149 -23.28 26.40 -4.32
N PHE A 150 -22.50 25.74 -3.46
CA PHE A 150 -21.39 26.39 -2.79
C PHE A 150 -20.18 26.46 -3.72
N LYS A 151 -19.56 27.64 -3.78
CA LYS A 151 -18.34 27.86 -4.55
C LYS A 151 -17.18 27.09 -3.94
N THR A 152 -16.46 26.31 -4.74
CA THR A 152 -15.26 25.55 -4.31
C THR A 152 -13.99 26.08 -4.97
N ALA A 153 -12.84 25.88 -4.31
CA ALA A 153 -11.54 26.23 -4.88
C ALA A 153 -10.45 25.19 -4.63
N VAL A 154 -9.52 25.01 -5.58
CA VAL A 154 -8.38 24.10 -5.46
C VAL A 154 -7.10 24.76 -5.96
N PHE A 155 -6.07 24.82 -5.11
CA PHE A 155 -4.74 25.35 -5.42
C PHE A 155 -3.71 24.27 -5.13
N ALA A 156 -3.10 23.67 -6.16
CA ALA A 156 -2.39 22.40 -6.00
C ALA A 156 -1.37 22.06 -7.10
N HIS A 157 -0.67 20.94 -6.96
CA HIS A 157 0.05 20.31 -8.08
C HIS A 157 -0.92 19.87 -9.21
N SER A 158 -0.45 19.71 -10.44
CA SER A 158 -1.30 19.33 -11.58
C SER A 158 -1.97 17.96 -11.45
N ASP A 159 -1.47 17.06 -10.61
CA ASP A 159 -2.13 15.77 -10.35
C ASP A 159 -3.51 15.92 -9.72
N TRP A 160 -3.73 16.99 -8.95
CA TRP A 160 -5.07 17.34 -8.46
C TRP A 160 -6.02 17.72 -9.60
N LYS A 161 -5.52 18.30 -10.70
CA LYS A 161 -6.35 18.60 -11.88
C LYS A 161 -6.83 17.31 -12.54
N LYS A 162 -5.94 16.31 -12.66
CA LYS A 162 -6.29 14.99 -13.21
C LYS A 162 -7.39 14.31 -12.39
N ALA A 163 -7.33 14.43 -11.06
CA ALA A 163 -8.29 13.81 -10.15
C ALA A 163 -9.59 14.62 -10.02
N TYR A 164 -9.48 15.91 -9.68
CA TYR A 164 -10.59 16.74 -9.20
C TYR A 164 -10.83 18.01 -10.02
N GLY A 165 -10.19 18.17 -11.19
CA GLY A 165 -10.25 19.40 -12.00
C GLY A 165 -11.68 19.85 -12.35
N ASP A 166 -12.58 18.89 -12.63
CA ASP A 166 -13.99 19.17 -12.94
C ASP A 166 -14.81 19.62 -11.70
N SER A 167 -14.24 19.56 -10.50
CA SER A 167 -14.94 19.74 -9.21
C SER A 167 -14.65 21.08 -8.52
N ALA A 168 -13.81 21.94 -9.09
CA ALA A 168 -13.44 23.24 -8.54
C ALA A 168 -13.97 24.40 -9.41
N ASP A 169 -14.61 25.40 -8.80
CA ASP A 169 -15.06 26.61 -9.53
C ASP A 169 -13.91 27.60 -9.73
N VAL A 170 -12.97 27.65 -8.79
CA VAL A 170 -11.74 28.45 -8.85
C VAL A 170 -10.55 27.52 -8.72
N SER A 171 -9.57 27.60 -9.63
CA SER A 171 -8.41 26.72 -9.53
C SER A 171 -7.11 27.36 -9.98
N TYR A 172 -6.01 26.86 -9.40
CA TYR A 172 -4.65 27.13 -9.84
C TYR A 172 -3.86 25.84 -9.69
N TYR A 173 -3.23 25.41 -10.79
CA TYR A 173 -2.40 24.21 -10.81
C TYR A 173 -1.00 24.57 -11.32
N ALA A 174 0.03 24.07 -10.62
CA ALA A 174 1.42 24.28 -10.99
C ALA A 174 2.16 22.94 -11.08
N ASP A 175 3.18 22.88 -11.94
CA ASP A 175 4.00 21.70 -12.19
C ASP A 175 5.46 21.94 -11.80
N PHE A 176 6.12 20.87 -11.36
CA PHE A 176 7.57 20.88 -11.25
C PHE A 176 8.21 21.00 -12.64
N LYS A 177 9.25 21.81 -12.74
CA LYS A 177 10.11 21.84 -13.93
C LYS A 177 10.82 20.51 -14.08
N ALA A 178 11.15 20.11 -15.31
CA ALA A 178 11.86 18.88 -15.59
C ALA A 178 13.22 18.77 -14.87
N ASP A 179 13.87 19.91 -14.63
CA ASP A 179 15.14 20.01 -13.90
C ASP A 179 14.97 20.14 -12.37
N ASN A 180 13.73 20.12 -11.86
CA ASN A 180 13.38 20.28 -10.45
C ASN A 180 13.85 21.61 -9.82
N SER A 181 14.21 22.62 -10.62
CA SER A 181 14.76 23.89 -10.12
C SER A 181 13.74 24.77 -9.38
N ASN A 182 12.44 24.48 -9.52
CA ASN A 182 11.35 25.28 -8.93
C ASN A 182 10.68 24.64 -7.72
N ILE A 183 11.19 23.53 -7.16
CA ILE A 183 10.49 22.77 -6.09
C ILE A 183 10.08 23.67 -4.92
N ILE A 184 11.01 24.49 -4.42
CA ILE A 184 10.77 25.39 -3.29
C ILE A 184 9.81 26.53 -3.66
N GLN A 185 9.98 27.11 -4.85
CA GLN A 185 9.18 28.25 -5.31
C GLN A 185 7.73 27.86 -5.59
N LEU A 186 7.48 26.61 -5.97
CA LEU A 186 6.16 26.11 -6.35
C LEU A 186 5.18 26.17 -5.16
N ASP A 187 5.60 25.77 -3.95
CA ASP A 187 4.78 25.91 -2.74
C ASP A 187 4.40 27.38 -2.47
N SER A 188 5.34 28.30 -2.67
CA SER A 188 5.11 29.74 -2.49
C SER A 188 4.12 30.29 -3.50
N GLN A 189 4.22 29.85 -4.76
CA GLN A 189 3.29 30.24 -5.83
C GLN A 189 1.88 29.73 -5.57
N ILE A 190 1.73 28.46 -5.16
CA ILE A 190 0.43 27.89 -4.80
C ILE A 190 -0.18 28.65 -3.63
N MET A 191 0.57 28.85 -2.54
CA MET A 191 0.05 29.57 -1.36
C MET A 191 -0.33 31.02 -1.69
N SER A 192 0.49 31.73 -2.47
CA SER A 192 0.19 33.12 -2.86
C SER A 192 -1.09 33.21 -3.69
N ASN A 193 -1.25 32.33 -4.69
CA ASN A 193 -2.48 32.26 -5.49
C ASN A 193 -3.70 31.89 -4.63
N ALA A 194 -3.55 30.94 -3.70
CA ALA A 194 -4.60 30.56 -2.77
C ALA A 194 -5.03 31.75 -1.90
N MET A 195 -4.08 32.45 -1.28
CA MET A 195 -4.36 33.62 -0.43
C MET A 195 -5.07 34.73 -1.19
N SER A 196 -4.65 35.02 -2.41
CA SER A 196 -5.29 36.03 -3.26
C SER A 196 -6.73 35.62 -3.61
N ASN A 197 -6.92 34.43 -4.19
CA ASN A 197 -8.23 34.01 -4.67
C ASN A 197 -9.22 33.74 -3.52
N ILE A 198 -8.79 33.16 -2.39
CA ILE A 198 -9.65 32.95 -1.21
C ILE A 198 -10.16 34.28 -0.67
N ARG A 199 -9.36 35.36 -0.76
CA ARG A 199 -9.76 36.71 -0.34
C ARG A 199 -10.87 37.30 -1.22
N HIS A 200 -10.72 37.19 -2.53
CA HIS A 200 -11.61 37.82 -3.51
C HIS A 200 -12.86 36.97 -3.78
N GLU A 201 -12.67 35.68 -4.05
CA GLU A 201 -13.72 34.77 -4.50
C GLU A 201 -14.57 34.22 -3.36
N LYS A 202 -14.01 34.20 -2.14
CA LYS A 202 -14.64 33.69 -0.90
C LYS A 202 -15.31 32.31 -1.09
N PRO A 203 -14.58 31.30 -1.62
CA PRO A 203 -15.12 29.96 -1.80
C PRO A 203 -15.50 29.36 -0.45
N ALA A 204 -16.62 28.64 -0.36
CA ALA A 204 -17.06 28.00 0.88
C ALA A 204 -16.11 26.88 1.33
N PHE A 205 -15.51 26.18 0.37
CA PHE A 205 -14.47 25.18 0.63
C PHE A 205 -13.29 25.40 -0.29
N ALA A 206 -12.09 25.51 0.28
CA ALA A 206 -10.85 25.65 -0.47
C ALA A 206 -9.84 24.57 -0.06
N VAL A 207 -9.19 23.96 -1.06
CA VAL A 207 -8.05 23.05 -0.85
C VAL A 207 -6.78 23.75 -1.29
N ILE A 208 -5.74 23.69 -0.44
CA ILE A 208 -4.38 24.13 -0.73
C ILE A 208 -3.48 22.91 -0.55
N HIS A 209 -2.79 22.50 -1.61
CA HIS A 209 -1.83 21.38 -1.58
C HIS A 209 -0.42 21.89 -1.80
N LEU A 210 0.49 21.58 -0.88
CA LEU A 210 1.90 21.98 -0.94
C LEU A 210 2.77 20.73 -1.22
N PRO A 211 3.15 20.47 -2.48
CA PRO A 211 3.83 19.24 -2.89
C PRO A 211 5.36 19.27 -2.72
N GLY A 212 5.94 20.43 -2.43
CA GLY A 212 7.39 20.62 -2.57
C GLY A 212 8.23 19.77 -1.61
N LEU A 213 7.73 19.51 -0.40
CA LEU A 213 8.47 18.76 0.62
C LEU A 213 8.56 17.27 0.28
N ASP A 214 7.49 16.65 -0.19
CA ASP A 214 7.48 15.28 -0.73
C ASP A 214 8.51 15.14 -1.85
N LYS A 215 8.44 16.04 -2.85
CA LYS A 215 9.36 16.01 -3.98
C LYS A 215 10.82 16.16 -3.55
N THR A 216 11.09 17.03 -2.58
CA THR A 216 12.43 17.19 -1.99
C THR A 216 12.88 15.93 -1.27
N SER A 217 11.98 15.30 -0.49
CA SER A 217 12.27 14.08 0.26
C SER A 217 12.63 12.94 -0.68
N HIS A 218 11.90 12.76 -1.78
CA HIS A 218 12.23 11.77 -2.81
C HIS A 218 13.62 11.96 -3.42
N LEU A 219 14.04 13.21 -3.67
CA LEU A 219 15.30 13.49 -4.35
C LEU A 219 16.51 13.42 -3.41
N PHE A 220 16.36 13.92 -2.18
CA PHE A 220 17.50 14.19 -1.29
C PHE A 220 17.43 13.45 0.06
N GLY A 221 16.35 12.71 0.32
CA GLY A 221 16.07 12.13 1.63
C GLY A 221 15.79 13.17 2.71
N ARG A 222 15.49 12.71 3.93
CA ARG A 222 15.11 13.58 5.06
C ARG A 222 16.29 14.14 5.87
N THR A 223 17.50 13.63 5.63
CA THR A 223 18.69 14.02 6.40
C THR A 223 19.54 15.10 5.72
N GLY A 224 19.30 15.35 4.42
CA GLY A 224 20.06 16.25 3.57
C GLY A 224 19.92 17.74 3.89
N HIS A 225 20.78 18.55 3.28
CA HIS A 225 20.72 20.02 3.41
C HIS A 225 19.45 20.58 2.75
N GLU A 226 19.09 20.04 1.59
CA GLU A 226 17.95 20.43 0.77
C GLU A 226 16.64 20.27 1.53
N PHE A 227 16.45 19.15 2.23
CA PHE A 227 15.28 18.93 3.09
C PHE A 227 15.16 19.98 4.18
N LYS A 228 16.27 20.31 4.87
CA LYS A 228 16.28 21.34 5.92
C LYS A 228 15.95 22.73 5.36
N VAL A 229 16.49 23.07 4.20
CA VAL A 229 16.18 24.34 3.51
C VAL A 229 14.70 24.37 3.13
N HIS A 230 14.15 23.28 2.60
CA HIS A 230 12.73 23.20 2.25
C HIS A 230 11.84 23.33 3.50
N MET A 231 12.18 22.66 4.60
CA MET A 231 11.46 22.79 5.88
C MET A 231 11.44 24.23 6.39
N GLN A 232 12.56 24.97 6.30
CA GLN A 232 12.59 26.40 6.65
C GLN A 232 11.67 27.23 5.74
N LYS A 233 11.68 26.97 4.43
CA LYS A 233 10.82 27.68 3.48
C LYS A 233 9.35 27.37 3.67
N LEU A 234 9.02 26.12 3.94
CA LEU A 234 7.67 25.71 4.32
C LEU A 234 7.22 26.43 5.60
N ASP A 235 8.09 26.55 6.61
CA ASP A 235 7.78 27.30 7.84
C ASP A 235 7.50 28.78 7.56
N ASP A 236 8.28 29.43 6.68
CA ASP A 236 8.08 30.83 6.26
C ASP A 236 6.72 31.02 5.54
N ILE A 237 6.38 30.10 4.64
CA ILE A 237 5.10 30.10 3.89
C ILE A 237 3.92 29.95 4.87
N LEU A 238 4.00 28.97 5.76
CA LEU A 238 2.97 28.72 6.76
C LEU A 238 2.85 29.88 7.76
N LYS A 239 3.97 30.44 8.21
CA LYS A 239 3.98 31.62 9.10
C LYS A 239 3.25 32.80 8.46
N THR A 240 3.47 33.03 7.16
CA THR A 240 2.80 34.11 6.41
C THR A 240 1.30 33.86 6.32
N PHE A 241 0.88 32.65 5.95
CA PHE A 241 -0.54 32.30 5.86
C PHE A 241 -1.24 32.35 7.23
N LEU A 242 -0.66 31.68 8.23
CA LEU A 242 -1.21 31.52 9.58
C LEU A 242 -1.09 32.78 10.45
N GLY A 243 -0.33 33.78 10.02
CA GLY A 243 -0.29 35.13 10.59
C GLY A 243 -1.23 36.12 9.89
N SER A 244 -1.83 35.74 8.76
CA SER A 244 -2.67 36.64 7.98
C SER A 244 -4.10 36.73 8.50
N SER A 245 -4.81 37.82 8.16
CA SER A 245 -6.24 37.98 8.48
C SER A 245 -7.16 36.99 7.73
N LEU A 246 -6.63 36.17 6.81
CA LEU A 246 -7.43 35.19 6.07
C LEU A 246 -7.87 34.01 6.92
N ILE A 247 -7.28 33.79 8.09
CA ILE A 247 -7.70 32.70 8.96
C ILE A 247 -8.62 33.18 10.08
N ASN A 248 -8.77 34.50 10.25
CA ASN A 248 -9.60 35.07 11.32
C ASN A 248 -11.06 34.65 11.07
N ASP A 249 -11.69 34.13 12.12
CA ASP A 249 -13.07 33.66 12.11
C ASP A 249 -13.38 32.58 11.05
N ARG A 250 -12.36 31.83 10.61
CA ARG A 250 -12.51 30.72 9.65
C ARG A 250 -12.02 29.41 10.23
N TYR A 251 -12.55 28.33 9.67
CA TYR A 251 -12.05 26.99 9.95
C TYR A 251 -10.85 26.70 9.04
N VAL A 252 -9.72 26.37 9.66
CA VAL A 252 -8.49 25.97 8.96
C VAL A 252 -8.10 24.59 9.44
N LEU A 253 -8.16 23.63 8.52
CA LEU A 253 -7.76 22.25 8.71
C LEU A 253 -6.42 22.04 8.00
N ILE A 254 -5.39 21.63 8.74
CA ILE A 254 -4.07 21.26 8.20
C ILE A 254 -3.88 19.77 8.41
N VAL A 255 -3.59 19.05 7.34
CA VAL A 255 -3.28 17.62 7.36
C VAL A 255 -2.03 17.33 6.55
N SER A 256 -1.40 16.20 6.82
CA SER A 256 -0.41 15.60 5.94
C SER A 256 -0.93 14.25 5.42
N ASP A 257 -0.63 13.94 4.16
CA ASP A 257 -1.04 12.70 3.50
C ASP A 257 -0.15 11.50 3.81
N HIS A 258 1.13 11.70 4.13
CA HIS A 258 2.09 10.72 4.63
C HIS A 258 3.40 11.39 5.09
N GLY A 259 4.36 10.59 5.56
CA GLY A 259 5.76 11.00 5.69
C GLY A 259 6.68 10.20 4.77
N HIS A 260 7.99 10.24 5.03
CA HIS A 260 8.99 9.44 4.30
C HIS A 260 9.92 8.71 5.27
N VAL A 261 10.48 7.57 4.85
CA VAL A 261 11.67 7.02 5.49
C VAL A 261 12.87 7.94 5.27
N LEU A 262 13.95 7.77 6.04
CA LEU A 262 15.13 8.65 5.99
C LEU A 262 15.72 8.83 4.57
N LYS A 263 15.72 7.77 3.76
CA LYS A 263 16.22 7.78 2.37
C LYS A 263 15.27 8.44 1.35
N GLY A 264 14.08 8.88 1.78
CA GLY A 264 13.13 9.59 0.91
C GLY A 264 11.98 8.76 0.36
N GLY A 265 11.85 7.48 0.66
CA GLY A 265 10.75 6.65 0.16
C GLY A 265 9.48 6.67 1.03
N HIS A 266 8.34 6.33 0.43
CA HIS A 266 7.06 6.15 1.12
C HIS A 266 6.20 5.07 0.43
N GLY A 267 4.94 4.92 0.84
CA GLY A 267 3.99 3.91 0.33
C GLY A 267 3.82 2.69 1.26
N GLY A 268 4.78 2.47 2.16
CA GLY A 268 4.79 1.37 3.14
C GLY A 268 4.17 1.70 4.50
N GLY A 269 4.31 0.75 5.42
CA GLY A 269 3.79 0.80 6.79
C GLY A 269 4.78 1.33 7.86
N GLU A 270 5.89 1.96 7.47
CA GLU A 270 6.86 2.48 8.45
C GLU A 270 6.26 3.59 9.31
N ALA A 271 6.64 3.65 10.59
CA ALA A 271 6.13 4.64 11.53
C ALA A 271 6.35 6.09 11.04
N ASP A 272 7.49 6.37 10.42
CA ASP A 272 7.81 7.69 9.84
C ASP A 272 6.96 8.05 8.61
N VAL A 273 6.34 7.06 7.99
CA VAL A 273 5.52 7.20 6.78
C VAL A 273 4.04 7.28 7.14
N VAL A 274 3.56 6.43 8.06
CA VAL A 274 2.14 6.36 8.44
C VAL A 274 1.74 7.44 9.44
N ASN A 275 2.65 7.94 10.27
CA ASN A 275 2.32 8.94 11.29
C ASN A 275 2.35 10.35 10.69
N ALA A 276 1.17 10.94 10.49
CA ALA A 276 1.00 12.24 9.87
C ALA A 276 0.34 13.26 10.80
N LEU A 277 0.34 14.52 10.36
CA LEU A 277 -0.21 15.66 11.09
C LEU A 277 -1.73 15.79 10.89
N PHE A 278 -2.45 16.11 11.97
CA PHE A 278 -3.78 16.71 11.94
C PHE A 278 -3.81 17.95 12.83
N MET A 279 -4.33 19.07 12.33
CA MET A 279 -4.63 20.27 13.10
C MET A 279 -5.90 20.93 12.60
N LEU A 280 -6.80 21.32 13.50
CA LEU A 280 -7.99 22.10 13.16
C LEU A 280 -8.08 23.32 14.08
N SER A 281 -8.32 24.49 13.52
CA SER A 281 -8.61 25.73 14.25
C SER A 281 -9.89 26.35 13.71
N GLY A 282 -10.64 27.05 14.56
CA GLY A 282 -11.87 27.76 14.23
C GLY A 282 -12.58 28.29 15.47
N PRO A 283 -13.64 29.12 15.31
CA PRO A 283 -14.32 29.79 16.42
C PRO A 283 -14.79 28.87 17.55
N ASP A 284 -15.35 27.71 17.21
CA ASP A 284 -15.90 26.74 18.18
C ASP A 284 -15.01 25.50 18.38
N VAL A 285 -13.74 25.56 17.99
CA VAL A 285 -12.82 24.42 18.11
C VAL A 285 -12.10 24.49 19.45
N ILE A 286 -12.14 23.41 20.23
CA ILE A 286 -11.39 23.35 21.48
C ILE A 286 -9.89 23.32 21.17
N SER A 287 -9.11 24.15 21.86
CA SER A 287 -7.65 24.20 21.68
C SER A 287 -6.94 23.20 22.60
N GLY A 288 -5.91 22.54 22.09
CA GLY A 288 -5.04 21.68 22.88
C GLY A 288 -4.74 20.31 22.23
N ASN A 289 -3.80 19.58 22.83
CA ASN A 289 -3.50 18.22 22.43
C ASN A 289 -4.58 17.29 22.96
N ILE A 290 -5.31 16.61 22.07
CA ILE A 290 -6.30 15.65 22.49
C ILE A 290 -5.70 14.25 22.51
N LYS A 291 -5.01 13.92 23.61
CA LYS A 291 -4.40 12.60 23.83
C LYS A 291 -5.39 11.44 23.87
N PHE A 292 -6.68 11.71 24.09
CA PHE A 292 -7.71 10.69 24.33
C PHE A 292 -8.72 10.53 23.20
N ILE A 293 -8.58 11.28 22.10
CA ILE A 293 -9.44 11.14 20.92
C ILE A 293 -8.60 10.56 19.80
N ASN A 294 -8.93 9.34 19.41
CA ASN A 294 -8.37 8.72 18.23
C ASN A 294 -9.05 9.32 17.00
N ILE A 295 -8.30 10.10 16.21
CA ILE A 295 -8.78 10.68 14.95
C ILE A 295 -8.33 9.75 13.83
N ASN A 296 -9.28 9.18 13.09
CA ASN A 296 -8.96 8.36 11.93
C ASN A 296 -8.89 9.25 10.68
N GLN A 297 -8.09 8.81 9.69
CA GLN A 297 -8.00 9.47 8.39
C GLN A 297 -9.38 9.69 7.73
N THR A 298 -10.29 8.72 7.90
CA THR A 298 -11.66 8.75 7.35
C THR A 298 -12.56 9.79 8.01
N ASP A 299 -12.24 10.25 9.22
CA ASP A 299 -13.10 11.16 10.01
C ASP A 299 -13.00 12.62 9.54
N ILE A 300 -12.01 12.92 8.70
CA ILE A 300 -11.76 14.24 8.12
C ILE A 300 -12.94 14.68 7.23
N CYS A 301 -13.34 13.83 6.29
CA CYS A 301 -14.43 14.11 5.35
C CYS A 301 -15.78 14.46 6.05
N PRO A 302 -16.35 13.58 6.90
CA PRO A 302 -17.63 13.86 7.57
C PRO A 302 -17.52 15.06 8.51
N THR A 303 -16.34 15.37 9.04
CA THR A 303 -16.12 16.58 9.84
C THR A 303 -16.19 17.85 8.98
N ILE A 304 -15.58 17.85 7.80
CA ILE A 304 -15.71 18.97 6.83
C ILE A 304 -17.18 19.11 6.41
N CYS A 305 -17.86 18.00 6.08
CA CYS A 305 -19.26 18.01 5.67
C CYS A 305 -20.18 18.55 6.77
N ALA A 306 -19.96 18.14 8.02
CA ALA A 306 -20.70 18.61 9.17
C ALA A 306 -20.55 20.12 9.37
N LEU A 307 -19.33 20.67 9.25
CA LEU A 307 -19.07 22.10 9.41
C LEU A 307 -19.72 22.94 8.29
N LEU A 308 -19.60 22.50 7.04
CA LEU A 308 -20.16 23.22 5.89
C LEU A 308 -21.68 23.05 5.76
N GLY A 309 -22.24 21.97 6.31
CA GLY A 309 -23.65 21.63 6.14
C GLY A 309 -23.97 21.14 4.72
N ILE A 310 -23.10 20.27 4.21
CA ILE A 310 -23.20 19.65 2.88
C ILE A 310 -23.42 18.13 3.04
N PRO A 311 -23.88 17.42 1.99
CA PRO A 311 -24.09 15.98 2.04
C PRO A 311 -22.80 15.22 2.39
N VAL A 312 -22.87 14.30 3.34
CA VAL A 312 -21.78 13.35 3.61
C VAL A 312 -21.65 12.40 2.41
N PRO A 313 -20.46 12.24 1.80
CA PRO A 313 -20.30 11.41 0.61
C PRO A 313 -20.77 9.97 0.77
N TYR A 314 -21.35 9.40 -0.30
CA TYR A 314 -22.01 8.09 -0.28
C TYR A 314 -21.15 6.95 0.25
N LEU A 315 -19.84 6.94 -0.02
CA LEU A 315 -18.94 5.86 0.41
C LEU A 315 -18.25 6.11 1.76
N ASN A 316 -18.61 7.19 2.47
CA ASN A 316 -18.01 7.51 3.75
C ASN A 316 -18.21 6.37 4.77
N THR A 317 -17.14 6.07 5.51
CA THR A 317 -17.18 5.18 6.68
C THR A 317 -16.70 5.87 7.96
N GLY A 318 -16.17 7.09 7.85
CA GLY A 318 -15.69 7.88 8.98
C GLY A 318 -16.81 8.47 9.83
N SER A 319 -16.42 9.09 10.93
CA SER A 319 -17.29 9.69 11.93
C SER A 319 -17.08 11.19 12.07
N PHE A 320 -18.13 11.92 12.44
CA PHE A 320 -18.00 13.33 12.79
C PHE A 320 -17.28 13.49 14.14
N LEU A 321 -16.23 14.30 14.19
CA LEU A 321 -15.42 14.55 15.40
C LEU A 321 -16.12 15.47 16.41
N ALA A 322 -17.33 15.14 16.87
CA ALA A 322 -18.18 16.00 17.71
C ALA A 322 -17.48 16.58 18.95
N ARG A 323 -16.59 15.79 19.56
CA ARG A 323 -15.90 16.12 20.82
C ARG A 323 -14.83 17.20 20.70
N ILE A 324 -14.42 17.61 19.48
CA ILE A 324 -13.45 18.69 19.30
C ILE A 324 -14.12 20.07 19.19
N PHE A 325 -15.45 20.14 19.33
CA PHE A 325 -16.22 21.36 19.18
C PHE A 325 -16.99 21.76 20.45
N SER A 326 -17.08 23.06 20.71
CA SER A 326 -17.78 23.67 21.85
C SER A 326 -19.22 24.13 21.56
N PHE A 327 -19.68 24.07 20.31
CA PHE A 327 -21.08 24.39 19.99
C PHE A 327 -22.07 23.39 20.62
N SER A 328 -23.37 23.73 20.63
CA SER A 328 -24.38 23.02 21.40
C SER A 328 -24.50 21.52 21.04
N ASP A 329 -24.82 20.70 22.03
CA ASP A 329 -24.99 19.25 21.83
C ASP A 329 -26.15 18.92 20.88
N TYR A 330 -27.16 19.80 20.82
CA TYR A 330 -28.21 19.72 19.79
C TYR A 330 -27.63 19.81 18.37
N LEU A 331 -26.74 20.77 18.10
CA LEU A 331 -26.10 20.88 16.79
C LEU A 331 -25.23 19.66 16.50
N LYS A 332 -24.44 19.17 17.48
CA LYS A 332 -23.65 17.95 17.34
C LYS A 332 -24.52 16.74 17.00
N LEU A 333 -25.66 16.60 17.67
CA LEU A 333 -26.63 15.53 17.44
C LEU A 333 -27.15 15.55 15.99
N LEU A 334 -27.50 16.72 15.44
CA LEU A 334 -27.91 16.83 14.04
C LEU A 334 -26.80 16.37 13.06
N LYS A 335 -25.52 16.62 13.38
CA LYS A 335 -24.38 16.19 12.55
C LYS A 335 -24.17 14.68 12.59
N ILE A 336 -24.26 14.09 13.77
CA ILE A 336 -24.13 12.63 13.91
C ILE A 336 -25.28 11.94 13.18
N LYS A 337 -26.51 12.46 13.28
CA LYS A 337 -27.66 11.92 12.52
C LYS A 337 -27.39 11.90 11.01
N SER A 338 -26.89 12.98 10.41
CA SER A 338 -26.59 13.01 8.97
C SER A 338 -25.54 11.98 8.55
N VAL A 339 -24.52 11.75 9.40
CA VAL A 339 -23.50 10.71 9.16
C VAL A 339 -24.12 9.31 9.29
N LEU A 340 -24.95 9.07 10.31
CA LEU A 340 -25.63 7.79 10.52
C LEU A 340 -26.56 7.42 9.36
N TYR A 341 -27.32 8.39 8.83
CA TYR A 341 -28.17 8.18 7.65
C TYR A 341 -27.34 7.73 6.45
N GLN A 342 -26.23 8.42 6.16
CA GLN A 342 -25.34 8.05 5.06
C GLN A 342 -24.72 6.66 5.27
N LYS A 343 -24.13 6.38 6.45
CA LYS A 343 -23.48 5.09 6.74
C LYS A 343 -24.47 3.93 6.66
N SER A 344 -25.69 4.12 7.17
CA SER A 344 -26.80 3.17 7.08
C SER A 344 -27.13 2.81 5.64
N GLU A 345 -27.30 3.80 4.76
CA GLU A 345 -27.59 3.58 3.33
C GLU A 345 -26.44 2.82 2.63
N PHE A 346 -25.20 3.25 2.87
CA PHE A 346 -24.04 2.60 2.28
C PHE A 346 -23.87 1.17 2.77
N TYR A 347 -23.92 0.92 4.07
CA TYR A 347 -23.72 -0.41 4.66
C TYR A 347 -24.78 -1.41 4.18
N LYS A 348 -26.05 -1.01 4.12
CA LYS A 348 -27.12 -1.85 3.55
C LYS A 348 -26.83 -2.21 2.09
N SER A 349 -26.43 -1.22 1.29
CA SER A 349 -26.15 -1.41 -0.14
C SER A 349 -24.92 -2.30 -0.38
N TYR A 350 -23.86 -2.10 0.41
CA TYR A 350 -22.66 -2.91 0.37
C TYR A 350 -22.95 -4.37 0.76
N LEU A 351 -23.66 -4.61 1.86
CA LEU A 351 -24.01 -5.96 2.33
C LEU A 351 -24.89 -6.70 1.30
N LYS A 352 -25.89 -6.01 0.73
CA LYS A 352 -26.70 -6.55 -0.36
C LYS A 352 -25.84 -6.93 -1.56
N SER A 353 -24.90 -6.07 -1.97
CA SER A 353 -23.98 -6.36 -3.07
C SER A 353 -22.99 -7.48 -2.75
N SER A 354 -22.66 -7.71 -1.47
CA SER A 354 -21.84 -8.84 -1.03
C SER A 354 -22.63 -10.12 -0.77
N GLN A 355 -23.91 -10.18 -1.15
CA GLN A 355 -24.82 -11.30 -0.89
C GLN A 355 -24.89 -11.67 0.60
N THR A 356 -24.78 -10.67 1.47
CA THR A 356 -24.85 -10.80 2.92
C THR A 356 -26.13 -10.11 3.40
N GLU A 357 -26.94 -10.81 4.19
CA GLU A 357 -28.18 -10.23 4.71
C GLU A 357 -27.86 -9.10 5.70
N ALA A 358 -28.45 -7.93 5.45
CA ALA A 358 -28.31 -6.79 6.34
C ALA A 358 -29.15 -7.00 7.60
N THR A 359 -28.55 -6.81 8.77
CA THR A 359 -29.27 -6.87 10.05
C THR A 359 -30.10 -5.60 10.26
N ARG A 360 -31.13 -5.68 11.11
CA ARG A 360 -32.00 -4.52 11.43
C ARG A 360 -31.24 -3.33 12.02
N ILE A 361 -30.03 -3.55 12.57
CA ILE A 361 -29.22 -2.47 13.15
C ILE A 361 -28.84 -1.39 12.13
N PHE A 362 -28.86 -1.70 10.83
CA PHE A 362 -28.62 -0.72 9.77
C PHE A 362 -29.89 0.03 9.34
N ASP A 363 -31.00 -0.13 10.04
CA ASP A 363 -32.19 0.71 9.86
C ASP A 363 -32.18 1.87 10.87
N CYS A 364 -31.35 2.87 10.60
CA CYS A 364 -31.05 3.94 11.56
C CYS A 364 -32.24 4.83 11.93
N GLU A 365 -33.29 4.93 11.11
CA GLU A 365 -34.47 5.76 11.40
C GLU A 365 -35.12 5.34 12.72
N ALA A 366 -35.44 4.06 12.85
CA ALA A 366 -36.06 3.51 14.05
C ALA A 366 -35.20 3.67 15.33
N TYR A 367 -33.88 3.48 15.20
CA TYR A 367 -32.96 3.62 16.34
C TYR A 367 -32.78 5.08 16.77
N ILE A 368 -32.69 6.00 15.82
CA ILE A 368 -32.62 7.44 16.11
C ILE A 368 -33.89 7.89 16.81
N GLU A 369 -35.07 7.50 16.31
CA GLU A 369 -36.36 7.84 16.92
C GLU A 369 -36.48 7.30 18.36
N ASP A 370 -36.05 6.06 18.61
CA ASP A 370 -36.05 5.47 19.96
C ASP A 370 -35.10 6.19 20.92
N ILE A 371 -33.90 6.53 20.45
CA ILE A 371 -32.93 7.31 21.25
C ILE A 371 -33.50 8.69 21.58
N GLU A 372 -34.08 9.39 20.60
CA GLU A 372 -34.67 10.72 20.82
C GLU A 372 -35.87 10.65 21.78
N LYS A 373 -36.73 9.62 21.65
CA LYS A 373 -37.86 9.41 22.55
C LYS A 373 -37.42 9.11 23.98
N THR A 374 -36.39 8.28 24.17
CA THR A 374 -35.90 7.90 25.51
C THR A 374 -35.09 9.00 26.19
N SER A 375 -34.34 9.80 25.42
CA SER A 375 -33.56 10.93 25.95
C SER A 375 -34.40 12.20 26.14
N GLY A 376 -35.51 12.35 25.40
CA GLY A 376 -36.33 13.56 25.43
C GLY A 376 -35.50 14.80 25.08
N SER A 377 -35.55 15.83 25.92
CA SER A 377 -34.77 17.07 25.74
C SER A 377 -33.32 16.99 26.28
N ASN A 378 -32.86 15.82 26.76
CA ASN A 378 -31.49 15.64 27.23
C ASN A 378 -30.54 15.33 26.06
N TYR A 379 -30.12 16.38 25.34
CA TYR A 379 -29.21 16.25 24.20
C TYR A 379 -27.85 15.60 24.52
N PRO A 380 -27.20 15.87 25.68
CA PRO A 380 -25.99 15.15 26.06
C PRO A 380 -26.17 13.62 26.12
N ASP A 381 -27.27 13.14 26.73
CA ASP A 381 -27.58 11.70 26.79
C ASP A 381 -27.85 11.12 25.40
N ALA A 382 -28.64 11.81 24.57
CA ALA A 382 -28.91 11.40 23.20
C ALA A 382 -27.63 11.31 22.36
N LEU A 383 -26.72 12.28 22.52
CA LEU A 383 -25.43 12.32 21.81
C LEU A 383 -24.58 11.09 22.15
N VAL A 384 -24.44 10.76 23.43
CA VAL A 384 -23.69 9.57 23.88
C VAL A 384 -24.30 8.28 23.33
N LYS A 385 -25.64 8.17 23.33
CA LYS A 385 -26.35 7.02 22.77
C LYS A 385 -26.15 6.88 21.26
N LEU A 386 -26.15 7.99 20.51
CA LEU A 386 -25.90 7.99 19.07
C LEU A 386 -24.43 7.63 18.75
N GLU A 387 -23.46 8.17 19.47
CA GLU A 387 -22.04 7.76 19.34
C GLU A 387 -21.87 6.26 19.60
N ALA A 388 -22.55 5.73 20.64
CA ALA A 388 -22.53 4.31 20.95
C ALA A 388 -23.20 3.46 19.86
N TYR A 389 -24.30 3.95 19.28
CA TYR A 389 -24.98 3.29 18.16
C TYR A 389 -24.12 3.30 16.89
N GLU A 390 -23.47 4.42 16.55
CA GLU A 390 -22.53 4.50 15.43
C GLU A 390 -21.41 3.45 15.56
N LYS A 391 -20.80 3.35 16.74
CA LYS A 391 -19.78 2.34 17.02
C LYS A 391 -20.31 0.92 16.84
N LYS A 392 -21.56 0.64 17.23
CA LYS A 392 -22.19 -0.67 17.06
C LYS A 392 -22.39 -1.02 15.58
N ILE A 393 -22.89 -0.09 14.75
CA ILE A 393 -23.07 -0.36 13.31
C ILE A 393 -21.73 -0.58 12.59
N ASP A 394 -20.67 0.12 12.99
CA ASP A 394 -19.34 -0.06 12.41
C ASP A 394 -18.73 -1.42 12.77
N ILE A 395 -18.89 -1.86 14.03
CA ILE A 395 -18.45 -3.18 14.47
C ILE A 395 -19.23 -4.26 13.73
N GLU A 396 -20.55 -4.12 13.61
CA GLU A 396 -21.39 -5.10 12.93
C GLU A 396 -21.06 -5.17 11.43
N PHE A 397 -20.86 -4.02 10.77
CA PHE A 397 -20.45 -3.98 9.37
C PHE A 397 -19.11 -4.68 9.15
N LYS A 398 -18.12 -4.43 10.01
CA LYS A 398 -16.81 -5.13 9.98
C LYS A 398 -16.95 -6.63 10.22
N ARG A 399 -17.82 -7.06 11.13
CA ARG A 399 -18.07 -8.47 11.43
C ARG A 399 -18.68 -9.19 10.24
N LEU A 400 -19.79 -8.68 9.70
CA LEU A 400 -20.50 -9.28 8.57
C LEU A 400 -19.63 -9.35 7.31
N THR A 401 -18.89 -8.29 7.03
CA THR A 401 -17.94 -8.29 5.90
C THR A 401 -16.74 -9.20 6.16
N GLY A 402 -16.29 -9.35 7.42
CA GLY A 402 -15.25 -10.28 7.85
C GLY A 402 -15.61 -11.76 7.65
N ASP A 403 -16.81 -12.17 8.06
CA ASP A 403 -17.25 -13.57 8.05
C ASP A 403 -17.28 -14.16 6.63
N SER A 404 -17.81 -13.41 5.66
CA SER A 404 -17.81 -13.79 4.23
C SER A 404 -16.39 -14.06 3.68
N ARG A 405 -15.39 -13.37 4.22
CA ARG A 405 -13.98 -13.50 3.79
C ARG A 405 -13.28 -14.70 4.45
N SER A 406 -13.64 -15.03 5.69
CA SER A 406 -13.07 -16.17 6.43
C SER A 406 -13.30 -17.52 5.73
N TYR A 407 -14.49 -17.74 5.15
CA TYR A 407 -14.78 -18.96 4.40
C TYR A 407 -13.85 -19.17 3.20
N LYS A 408 -13.59 -18.10 2.41
CA LYS A 408 -12.68 -18.16 1.24
C LYS A 408 -11.24 -18.47 1.66
N LYS A 409 -10.80 -17.94 2.81
CA LYS A 409 -9.47 -18.24 3.39
C LYS A 409 -9.37 -19.73 3.75
N LEU A 410 -10.40 -20.29 4.40
CA LEU A 410 -10.44 -21.70 4.77
C LEU A 410 -10.36 -22.65 3.56
N TYR A 411 -11.10 -22.37 2.49
CA TYR A 411 -11.01 -23.15 1.24
C TYR A 411 -9.59 -23.12 0.64
N ARG A 412 -8.97 -21.94 0.58
CA ARG A 412 -7.59 -21.78 0.09
C ARG A 412 -6.59 -22.52 0.98
N PHE A 413 -6.79 -22.53 2.30
CA PHE A 413 -5.94 -23.26 3.23
C PHE A 413 -5.91 -24.75 2.89
N PHE A 414 -7.09 -25.38 2.76
CA PHE A 414 -7.15 -26.81 2.44
C PHE A 414 -6.60 -27.12 1.06
N TYR A 415 -6.92 -26.30 0.05
CA TYR A 415 -6.41 -26.49 -1.31
C TYR A 415 -4.87 -26.36 -1.38
N LEU A 416 -4.32 -25.28 -0.83
CA LEU A 416 -2.87 -25.06 -0.84
C LEU A 416 -2.13 -26.06 0.05
N GLY A 417 -2.69 -26.39 1.22
CA GLY A 417 -2.16 -27.41 2.11
C GLY A 417 -2.10 -28.79 1.43
N PHE A 418 -3.14 -29.14 0.68
CA PHE A 418 -3.17 -30.37 -0.12
C PHE A 418 -2.10 -30.38 -1.22
N MET A 419 -1.98 -29.29 -2.00
CA MET A 419 -0.97 -29.17 -3.07
C MET A 419 0.46 -29.21 -2.52
N LEU A 420 0.72 -28.52 -1.41
CA LEU A 420 2.02 -28.56 -0.72
C LEU A 420 2.32 -29.94 -0.16
N SER A 421 1.32 -30.65 0.37
CA SER A 421 1.48 -32.02 0.87
C SER A 421 1.81 -33.01 -0.25
N ILE A 422 1.19 -32.88 -1.43
CA ILE A 422 1.53 -33.66 -2.61
C ILE A 422 2.97 -33.38 -3.04
N PHE A 423 3.37 -32.11 -3.08
CA PHE A 423 4.73 -31.74 -3.48
C PHE A 423 5.76 -32.30 -2.48
N LEU A 424 5.50 -32.17 -1.18
CA LEU A 424 6.34 -32.74 -0.13
C LEU A 424 6.43 -34.27 -0.24
N PHE A 425 5.30 -34.95 -0.46
CA PHE A 425 5.26 -36.41 -0.66
C PHE A 425 6.08 -36.82 -1.89
N PHE A 426 5.99 -36.08 -3.00
CA PHE A 426 6.83 -36.29 -4.17
C PHE A 426 8.31 -36.19 -3.82
N LEU A 427 8.73 -35.15 -3.08
CA LEU A 427 10.12 -34.98 -2.65
C LEU A 427 10.60 -36.15 -1.80
N ILE A 428 9.81 -36.58 -0.81
CA ILE A 428 10.14 -37.71 0.08
C ILE A 428 10.25 -39.02 -0.72
N LYS A 429 9.31 -39.28 -1.64
CA LYS A 429 9.30 -40.51 -2.45
C LYS A 429 10.45 -40.54 -3.46
N LYS A 430 10.78 -39.39 -4.05
CA LYS A 430 11.80 -39.24 -5.08
C LYS A 430 13.21 -39.25 -4.50
N PHE A 431 13.43 -38.54 -3.40
CA PHE A 431 14.74 -38.29 -2.80
C PHE A 431 14.87 -38.98 -1.45
N LYS A 432 15.30 -40.25 -1.48
CA LYS A 432 15.45 -41.10 -0.27
C LYS A 432 16.82 -41.00 0.41
N ASN A 433 17.78 -40.27 -0.17
CA ASN A 433 19.15 -40.23 0.35
C ASN A 433 19.30 -39.11 1.39
N GLN A 434 19.51 -39.49 2.64
CA GLN A 434 19.59 -38.56 3.77
C GLN A 434 20.76 -37.57 3.67
N TYR A 435 21.91 -37.98 3.14
CA TYR A 435 23.06 -37.09 2.97
C TYR A 435 22.81 -36.00 1.91
N ARG A 436 22.15 -36.36 0.81
CA ARG A 436 21.80 -35.38 -0.23
C ARG A 436 20.67 -34.46 0.20
N LEU A 437 19.71 -34.96 0.98
CA LEU A 437 18.73 -34.12 1.67
C LEU A 437 19.42 -33.10 2.57
N PHE A 438 20.34 -33.53 3.44
CA PHE A 438 21.08 -32.62 4.31
C PHE A 438 21.87 -31.58 3.51
N SER A 439 22.54 -32.01 2.44
CA SER A 439 23.26 -31.10 1.54
C SER A 439 22.34 -30.08 0.88
N ALA A 440 21.19 -30.50 0.36
CA ALA A 440 20.20 -29.62 -0.24
C ALA A 440 19.65 -28.61 0.77
N LEU A 441 19.30 -29.04 1.98
CA LEU A 441 18.83 -28.14 3.04
C LEU A 441 19.91 -27.14 3.46
N ALA A 442 21.17 -27.57 3.58
CA ALA A 442 22.29 -26.68 3.88
C ALA A 442 22.47 -25.62 2.78
N GLN A 443 22.38 -26.00 1.50
CA GLN A 443 22.44 -25.06 0.38
C GLN A 443 21.26 -24.09 0.36
N VAL A 444 20.05 -24.54 0.71
CA VAL A 444 18.87 -23.66 0.87
C VAL A 444 19.09 -22.64 1.98
N ILE A 445 19.66 -23.05 3.11
CA ILE A 445 20.03 -22.14 4.20
C ILE A 445 21.06 -21.12 3.70
N ILE A 446 22.14 -21.56 3.05
CA ILE A 446 23.16 -20.67 2.49
C ILE A 446 22.55 -19.67 1.51
N PHE A 447 21.67 -20.12 0.61
CA PHE A 447 20.96 -19.26 -0.33
C PHE A 447 20.21 -18.14 0.38
N TYR A 448 19.36 -18.49 1.35
CA TYR A 448 18.57 -17.48 2.08
C TYR A 448 19.46 -16.58 2.95
N SER A 449 20.49 -17.11 3.60
CA SER A 449 21.42 -16.31 4.39
C SER A 449 22.13 -15.27 3.54
N ILE A 450 22.55 -15.62 2.33
CA ILE A 450 23.22 -14.68 1.42
C ILE A 450 22.21 -13.69 0.85
N TYR A 451 21.10 -14.16 0.30
CA TYR A 451 20.11 -13.28 -0.32
C TYR A 451 19.55 -12.26 0.67
N TYR A 452 19.05 -12.73 1.82
CA TYR A 452 18.51 -11.84 2.84
C TYR A 452 19.60 -11.04 3.54
N GLY A 453 20.81 -11.60 3.70
CA GLY A 453 21.96 -10.86 4.21
C GLY A 453 22.28 -9.64 3.35
N ILE A 454 22.34 -9.80 2.02
CA ILE A 454 22.52 -8.69 1.08
C ILE A 454 21.33 -7.73 1.14
N TYR A 455 20.10 -8.24 1.11
CA TYR A 455 18.89 -7.41 1.11
C TYR A 455 18.79 -6.52 2.35
N PHE A 456 19.01 -7.08 3.55
CA PHE A 456 18.97 -6.33 4.81
C PHE A 456 20.22 -5.46 5.03
N PHE A 457 21.38 -5.82 4.45
CA PHE A 457 22.57 -4.96 4.48
C PHE A 457 22.32 -3.61 3.77
N HIS A 458 21.49 -3.59 2.74
CA HIS A 458 21.05 -2.34 2.10
C HIS A 458 20.02 -1.55 2.93
N GLY A 459 19.56 -2.07 4.08
CA GLY A 459 18.55 -1.45 4.92
C GLY A 459 17.13 -1.53 4.37
N TYR A 460 16.82 -2.56 3.58
CA TYR A 460 15.47 -2.79 3.05
C TYR A 460 14.60 -3.64 3.98
N ASN A 461 13.29 -3.44 3.93
CA ASN A 461 12.32 -4.07 4.83
C ASN A 461 11.10 -4.65 4.10
N PHE A 462 11.25 -5.02 2.82
CA PHE A 462 10.15 -5.44 1.95
C PHE A 462 9.04 -4.41 1.88
N SER A 463 9.41 -3.13 1.79
CA SER A 463 8.47 -2.02 1.81
C SER A 463 8.40 -1.33 0.45
N MET A 464 7.27 -0.68 0.15
CA MET A 464 7.20 0.24 -1.00
C MET A 464 8.17 1.41 -0.86
N SER A 465 8.45 1.81 0.38
CA SER A 465 9.43 2.84 0.70
C SER A 465 10.86 2.45 0.28
N ASP A 466 11.12 1.18 -0.07
CA ASP A 466 12.46 0.71 -0.41
C ASP A 466 12.96 1.13 -1.79
N PHE A 467 12.05 1.26 -2.76
CA PHE A 467 12.38 1.72 -4.11
C PHE A 467 12.22 3.23 -4.29
N ASN A 468 11.93 3.96 -3.21
CA ASN A 468 11.81 5.41 -3.13
C ASN A 468 10.60 5.99 -3.89
N SER A 469 10.56 5.84 -5.22
CA SER A 469 9.45 6.23 -6.10
C SER A 469 9.13 5.09 -7.06
N PHE A 470 7.87 4.99 -7.49
CA PHE A 470 7.41 3.96 -8.41
C PHE A 470 8.17 3.95 -9.75
N ASP A 471 8.69 5.09 -10.20
CA ASP A 471 9.52 5.20 -11.40
C ASP A 471 10.79 4.34 -11.32
N TYR A 472 11.31 4.12 -10.10
CA TYR A 472 12.50 3.32 -9.85
C TYR A 472 12.19 1.85 -9.57
N PHE A 473 10.92 1.44 -9.53
CA PHE A 473 10.52 0.08 -9.19
C PHE A 473 11.20 -0.97 -10.08
N ASN A 474 11.22 -0.77 -11.40
CA ASN A 474 11.84 -1.73 -12.32
C ASN A 474 13.36 -1.87 -12.08
N SER A 475 14.07 -0.74 -11.98
CA SER A 475 15.52 -0.73 -11.69
C SER A 475 15.83 -1.38 -10.33
N PHE A 476 14.99 -1.13 -9.33
CA PHE A 476 15.09 -1.77 -8.03
C PHE A 476 14.92 -3.28 -8.15
N MET A 477 13.90 -3.76 -8.87
CA MET A 477 13.67 -5.19 -9.09
C MET A 477 14.81 -5.86 -9.85
N ASP A 478 15.40 -5.21 -10.85
CA ASP A 478 16.53 -5.76 -11.61
C ASP A 478 17.74 -6.06 -10.73
N LYS A 479 18.06 -5.17 -9.77
CA LYS A 479 19.12 -5.42 -8.78
C LYS A 479 18.84 -6.66 -7.93
N ARG A 480 17.59 -6.89 -7.53
CA ARG A 480 17.18 -8.06 -6.73
C ARG A 480 17.28 -9.36 -7.52
N ARG A 481 17.01 -9.31 -8.83
CA ARG A 481 17.23 -10.46 -9.74
C ARG A 481 18.71 -10.80 -9.82
N ILE A 482 19.59 -9.81 -9.92
CA ILE A 482 21.05 -10.02 -9.91
C ILE A 482 21.50 -10.63 -8.57
N GLU A 483 21.05 -10.08 -7.45
CA GLU A 483 21.37 -10.61 -6.11
C GLU A 483 20.88 -12.06 -5.92
N THR A 484 19.73 -12.40 -6.49
CA THR A 484 19.23 -13.79 -6.52
C THR A 484 20.20 -14.71 -7.24
N VAL A 485 20.71 -14.29 -8.41
CA VAL A 485 21.71 -15.06 -9.17
C VAL A 485 23.00 -15.20 -8.38
N CYS A 486 23.48 -14.14 -7.73
CA CYS A 486 24.67 -14.19 -6.88
C CYS A 486 24.50 -15.15 -5.69
N ALA A 487 23.38 -15.06 -4.97
CA ALA A 487 23.06 -15.96 -3.86
C ALA A 487 22.97 -17.41 -4.33
N LEU A 488 22.39 -17.65 -5.51
CA LEU A 488 22.29 -18.97 -6.11
C LEU A 488 23.67 -19.55 -6.46
N LEU A 489 24.51 -18.79 -7.15
CA LEU A 489 25.89 -19.19 -7.46
C LEU A 489 26.70 -19.53 -6.21
N LEU A 490 26.61 -18.69 -5.17
CA LEU A 490 27.33 -18.92 -3.92
C LEU A 490 26.77 -20.13 -3.14
N SER A 491 25.47 -20.41 -3.25
CA SER A 491 24.88 -21.62 -2.66
C SER A 491 25.41 -22.92 -3.29
N TYR A 492 25.91 -22.87 -4.54
CA TYR A 492 26.60 -24.00 -5.17
C TYR A 492 28.07 -24.16 -4.77
N THR A 493 28.64 -23.23 -3.99
CA THR A 493 30.07 -23.29 -3.60
C THR A 493 30.46 -24.61 -2.92
N PRO A 494 29.69 -25.17 -1.96
CA PRO A 494 30.03 -26.47 -1.37
C PRO A 494 30.07 -27.60 -2.39
N LEU A 495 29.19 -27.54 -3.40
CA LEU A 495 29.15 -28.51 -4.50
C LEU A 495 30.41 -28.39 -5.35
N VAL A 496 30.81 -27.17 -5.73
CA VAL A 496 32.01 -26.91 -6.53
C VAL A 496 33.29 -27.23 -5.76
N LEU A 497 33.40 -26.87 -4.48
CA LEU A 497 34.56 -27.21 -3.64
C LEU A 497 34.74 -28.73 -3.53
N ASN A 498 33.64 -29.50 -3.49
CA ASN A 498 33.72 -30.95 -3.50
C ASN A 498 34.45 -31.51 -4.74
N TYR A 499 34.36 -30.84 -5.89
CA TYR A 499 35.09 -31.25 -7.10
C TYR A 499 36.62 -31.22 -6.87
N PHE A 500 37.11 -30.10 -6.34
CA PHE A 500 38.54 -29.89 -6.09
C PHE A 500 39.07 -30.80 -4.99
N LEU A 501 38.29 -31.03 -3.93
CA LEU A 501 38.70 -31.84 -2.78
C LEU A 501 38.68 -33.36 -3.05
N MET A 502 37.74 -33.84 -3.86
CA MET A 502 37.58 -35.28 -4.11
C MET A 502 38.52 -35.82 -5.20
N HIS A 503 39.26 -34.95 -5.91
CA HIS A 503 40.14 -35.28 -7.04
C HIS A 503 39.51 -36.22 -8.08
N LYS A 504 38.17 -36.20 -8.23
CA LYS A 504 37.45 -37.06 -9.19
C LYS A 504 37.60 -36.49 -10.60
N ARG A 505 37.68 -37.38 -11.60
CA ARG A 505 37.56 -36.98 -13.01
C ARG A 505 36.25 -36.22 -13.22
N LEU A 506 36.30 -35.13 -13.99
CA LEU A 506 35.16 -34.25 -14.25
C LEU A 506 33.89 -35.00 -14.66
N PHE A 507 34.02 -36.00 -15.54
CA PHE A 507 32.91 -36.86 -15.95
C PHE A 507 32.22 -37.57 -14.76
N THR A 508 33.02 -38.15 -13.87
CA THR A 508 32.53 -38.88 -12.69
C THR A 508 31.91 -37.92 -11.68
N TRP A 509 32.53 -36.78 -11.43
CA TRP A 509 31.98 -35.79 -10.52
C TRP A 509 30.65 -35.22 -11.05
N LEU A 510 30.58 -34.86 -12.32
CA LEU A 510 29.36 -34.34 -12.93
C LEU A 510 28.19 -35.34 -12.82
N ASN A 511 28.42 -36.60 -13.19
CA ASN A 511 27.38 -37.63 -13.13
C ASN A 511 27.00 -38.06 -11.71
N TYR A 512 27.94 -38.23 -10.79
CA TYR A 512 27.65 -38.88 -9.51
C TYR A 512 27.53 -37.93 -8.33
N VAL A 513 27.90 -36.66 -8.51
CA VAL A 513 27.85 -35.63 -7.46
C VAL A 513 27.03 -34.43 -7.91
N PHE A 514 27.45 -33.76 -8.99
CA PHE A 514 26.84 -32.50 -9.42
C PHE A 514 25.36 -32.65 -9.73
N PHE A 515 24.98 -33.42 -10.76
CA PHE A 515 23.59 -33.50 -11.21
C PHE A 515 22.62 -33.96 -10.12
N PRO A 516 22.90 -35.02 -9.33
CA PRO A 516 22.01 -35.45 -8.25
C PRO A 516 21.81 -34.38 -7.18
N VAL A 517 22.89 -33.74 -6.69
CA VAL A 517 22.79 -32.73 -5.62
C VAL A 517 22.15 -31.45 -6.15
N PHE A 518 22.53 -31.03 -7.36
CA PHE A 518 21.99 -29.85 -8.03
C PHE A 518 20.47 -29.95 -8.22
N ILE A 519 19.97 -31.08 -8.72
CA ILE A 519 18.54 -31.30 -8.95
C ILE A 519 17.79 -31.29 -7.61
N GLU A 520 18.28 -32.03 -6.62
CA GLU A 520 17.65 -32.11 -5.29
C GLU A 520 17.56 -30.73 -4.64
N PHE A 521 18.66 -29.96 -4.59
CA PHE A 521 18.66 -28.60 -4.07
C PHE A 521 17.61 -27.70 -4.73
N ASN A 522 17.55 -27.68 -6.06
CA ASN A 522 16.62 -26.80 -6.77
C ASN A 522 15.14 -27.15 -6.52
N PHE A 523 14.83 -28.43 -6.35
CA PHE A 523 13.49 -28.86 -5.94
C PHE A 523 13.15 -28.39 -4.52
N TYR A 524 14.07 -28.52 -3.56
CA TYR A 524 13.85 -28.05 -2.18
C TYR A 524 13.77 -26.53 -2.09
N LEU A 525 14.62 -25.79 -2.82
CA LEU A 525 14.54 -24.33 -2.90
C LEU A 525 13.17 -23.90 -3.44
N SER A 526 12.72 -24.52 -4.54
CA SER A 526 11.39 -24.27 -5.11
C SER A 526 10.27 -24.54 -4.10
N PHE A 527 10.32 -25.66 -3.38
CA PHE A 527 9.33 -25.99 -2.35
C PHE A 527 9.23 -24.90 -1.28
N THR A 528 10.36 -24.40 -0.78
CA THR A 528 10.36 -23.33 0.23
C THR A 528 9.81 -22.01 -0.30
N LEU A 529 10.15 -21.61 -1.52
CA LEU A 529 9.65 -20.37 -2.14
C LEU A 529 8.15 -20.46 -2.48
N VAL A 530 7.70 -21.60 -3.01
CA VAL A 530 6.27 -21.88 -3.24
C VAL A 530 5.49 -21.83 -1.93
N THR A 531 6.04 -22.36 -0.85
CA THR A 531 5.41 -22.31 0.48
C THR A 531 5.27 -20.87 0.98
N GLN A 532 6.29 -20.03 0.78
CA GLN A 532 6.21 -18.61 1.13
C GLN A 532 5.14 -17.88 0.29
N CYS A 533 5.08 -18.15 -1.02
CA CYS A 533 4.04 -17.59 -1.89
C CYS A 533 2.63 -18.07 -1.48
N ALA A 534 2.50 -19.34 -1.10
CA ALA A 534 1.24 -19.93 -0.68
C ALA A 534 0.65 -19.22 0.55
N TYR A 535 1.47 -18.72 1.47
CA TYR A 535 0.99 -17.92 2.62
C TYR A 535 0.22 -16.66 2.17
N TYR A 536 0.77 -15.93 1.20
CA TYR A 536 0.10 -14.74 0.65
C TYR A 536 -1.17 -15.11 -0.11
N ILE A 537 -1.12 -16.13 -0.96
CA ILE A 537 -2.29 -16.61 -1.73
C ILE A 537 -3.39 -17.10 -0.78
N PHE A 538 -3.03 -17.76 0.33
CA PHE A 538 -3.98 -18.13 1.37
C PHE A 538 -4.69 -16.89 1.93
N ARG A 539 -3.93 -15.86 2.30
CA ARG A 539 -4.45 -14.67 2.98
C ARG A 539 -5.27 -13.77 2.06
N PHE A 540 -4.77 -13.44 0.87
CA PHE A 540 -5.38 -12.43 -0.02
C PHE A 540 -5.95 -13.05 -1.30
N GLY A 541 -5.41 -14.19 -1.73
CA GLY A 541 -5.75 -14.82 -3.00
C GLY A 541 -4.71 -14.49 -4.07
N PRO A 542 -4.80 -15.15 -5.24
CA PRO A 542 -3.90 -14.87 -6.36
C PRO A 542 -4.20 -13.52 -7.04
N VAL A 543 -5.39 -12.97 -6.83
CA VAL A 543 -5.87 -11.71 -7.40
C VAL A 543 -6.56 -10.92 -6.29
N ILE A 544 -6.17 -9.66 -6.13
CA ILE A 544 -6.68 -8.74 -5.12
C ILE A 544 -7.98 -8.12 -5.64
N LYS A 545 -9.07 -8.20 -4.86
CA LYS A 545 -10.41 -7.76 -5.29
C LYS A 545 -11.15 -6.95 -4.23
N ASN A 546 -11.34 -7.48 -3.02
CA ASN A 546 -12.24 -6.86 -2.03
C ASN A 546 -11.53 -6.40 -0.75
N GLU A 547 -10.26 -6.72 -0.61
CA GLU A 547 -9.39 -6.31 0.49
C GLU A 547 -8.08 -5.86 -0.10
N LEU A 548 -7.38 -4.97 0.61
CA LEU A 548 -5.99 -4.67 0.30
C LEU A 548 -5.07 -5.49 1.21
N PRO A 549 -3.97 -6.01 0.66
CA PRO A 549 -2.91 -6.56 1.47
C PRO A 549 -2.24 -5.44 2.27
N ASP A 550 -1.59 -5.83 3.37
CA ASP A 550 -0.50 -5.03 3.89
C ASP A 550 0.57 -4.91 2.79
N MET A 551 1.04 -3.69 2.50
CA MET A 551 1.90 -3.45 1.34
C MET A 551 3.25 -4.13 1.50
N ASN A 552 3.74 -4.30 2.73
CA ASN A 552 4.98 -5.02 2.94
C ASN A 552 4.84 -6.51 2.59
N ALA A 553 3.70 -7.11 2.96
CA ALA A 553 3.38 -8.47 2.54
C ALA A 553 3.23 -8.61 1.01
N ALA A 554 2.65 -7.60 0.34
CA ALA A 554 2.50 -7.60 -1.11
C ALA A 554 3.86 -7.49 -1.84
N VAL A 555 4.73 -6.60 -1.38
CA VAL A 555 6.10 -6.44 -1.90
C VAL A 555 6.89 -7.74 -1.68
N LYS A 556 6.87 -8.30 -0.47
CA LYS A 556 7.56 -9.57 -0.17
C LYS A 556 7.05 -10.70 -1.07
N TYR A 557 5.75 -10.82 -1.26
CA TYR A 557 5.17 -11.84 -2.13
C TYR A 557 5.64 -11.70 -3.58
N TYR A 558 5.64 -10.48 -4.12
CA TYR A 558 6.15 -10.23 -5.46
C TYR A 558 7.64 -10.61 -5.58
N PHE A 559 8.42 -10.32 -4.53
CA PHE A 559 9.82 -10.73 -4.43
C PHE A 559 10.00 -12.24 -4.44
N ASP A 560 9.26 -12.98 -3.61
CA ASP A 560 9.35 -14.44 -3.53
C ASP A 560 9.07 -15.08 -4.91
N ILE A 561 8.09 -14.54 -5.65
CA ILE A 561 7.80 -14.98 -7.02
C ILE A 561 8.99 -14.72 -7.95
N GLN A 562 9.57 -13.52 -7.91
CA GLN A 562 10.68 -13.16 -8.78
C GLN A 562 11.93 -14.00 -8.47
N ILE A 563 12.22 -14.23 -7.18
CA ILE A 563 13.30 -15.12 -6.75
C ILE A 563 13.09 -16.52 -7.31
N LEU A 564 11.87 -17.06 -7.21
CA LEU A 564 11.53 -18.38 -7.73
C LEU A 564 11.74 -18.49 -9.25
N ILE A 565 11.20 -17.55 -10.02
CA ILE A 565 11.32 -17.54 -11.49
C ILE A 565 12.79 -17.43 -11.90
N VAL A 566 13.53 -16.48 -11.33
CA VAL A 566 14.95 -16.26 -11.66
C VAL A 566 15.78 -17.47 -11.29
N ALA A 567 15.58 -18.03 -10.09
CA ALA A 567 16.30 -19.22 -9.65
C ALA A 567 16.08 -20.40 -10.60
N GLN A 568 14.83 -20.62 -11.05
CA GLN A 568 14.53 -21.70 -11.99
C GLN A 568 15.14 -21.48 -13.38
N ILE A 569 14.97 -20.29 -13.96
CA ILE A 569 15.54 -19.99 -15.29
C ILE A 569 17.06 -20.11 -15.25
N PHE A 570 17.71 -19.53 -14.24
CA PHE A 570 19.16 -19.59 -14.13
C PHE A 570 19.67 -21.01 -13.90
N SER A 571 18.99 -21.81 -13.07
CA SER A 571 19.34 -23.21 -12.85
C SER A 571 19.22 -24.04 -14.13
N LEU A 572 18.25 -23.79 -15.00
CA LEU A 572 18.20 -24.46 -16.31
C LEU A 572 19.39 -24.14 -17.19
N LEU A 573 19.83 -22.86 -17.22
CA LEU A 573 21.03 -22.45 -17.94
C LEU A 573 22.28 -23.14 -17.39
N LEU A 574 22.42 -23.20 -16.06
CA LEU A 574 23.55 -23.86 -15.39
C LEU A 574 23.57 -25.37 -15.65
N ALA A 575 22.40 -26.02 -15.63
CA ALA A 575 22.27 -27.44 -15.99
C ALA A 575 22.68 -27.71 -17.44
N GLY A 576 22.30 -26.82 -18.37
CA GLY A 576 22.72 -26.87 -19.77
C GLY A 576 24.23 -26.72 -19.94
N ALA A 577 24.83 -25.74 -19.27
CA ALA A 577 26.28 -25.53 -19.27
C ALA A 577 27.04 -26.75 -18.69
N ALA A 578 26.58 -27.28 -17.56
CA ALA A 578 27.15 -28.48 -16.96
C ALA A 578 27.02 -29.71 -17.86
N TYR A 579 25.91 -29.84 -18.61
CA TYR A 579 25.74 -30.91 -19.59
C TYR A 579 26.70 -30.78 -20.78
N MET A 580 26.92 -29.57 -21.29
CA MET A 580 27.94 -29.33 -22.33
C MET A 580 29.34 -29.71 -21.85
N ALA A 581 29.70 -29.33 -20.61
CA ALA A 581 30.97 -29.73 -19.99
C ALA A 581 31.08 -31.26 -19.83
N LEU A 582 29.99 -31.93 -19.44
CA LEU A 582 29.93 -33.39 -19.33
C LEU A 582 30.17 -34.07 -20.68
N THR A 583 29.53 -33.56 -21.74
CA THR A 583 29.65 -34.09 -23.10
C THR A 583 31.08 -33.95 -23.62
N ALA A 584 31.71 -32.78 -23.42
CA ALA A 584 33.10 -32.55 -23.75
C ALA A 584 34.04 -33.49 -22.97
N ALA A 585 33.78 -33.71 -21.68
CA ALA A 585 34.54 -34.65 -20.85
C ALA A 585 34.37 -36.12 -21.28
N SER A 586 33.16 -36.50 -21.72
CA SER A 586 32.85 -37.85 -22.23
C SER A 586 33.60 -38.15 -23.53
N ASN A 587 33.70 -37.19 -24.45
CA ASN A 587 34.47 -37.31 -25.69
C ASN A 587 35.98 -37.45 -25.42
N LYS A 588 36.53 -36.77 -24.40
CA LYS A 588 37.92 -36.97 -23.98
C LYS A 588 38.13 -38.33 -23.31
N TYR A 589 37.17 -38.79 -22.50
CA TYR A 589 37.25 -40.08 -21.81
C TYR A 589 37.21 -41.27 -22.78
N SER A 590 36.36 -41.22 -23.82
CA SER A 590 36.30 -42.25 -24.88
C SER A 590 37.57 -42.27 -25.73
N ARG A 591 38.15 -41.12 -26.06
CA ARG A 591 39.46 -41.02 -26.73
C ARG A 591 40.61 -41.61 -25.89
N SER A 592 40.61 -41.38 -24.57
CA SER A 592 41.65 -41.95 -23.69
C SER A 592 41.59 -43.48 -23.52
N LYS A 593 40.44 -44.10 -23.82
CA LYS A 593 40.25 -45.56 -23.80
C LYS A 593 40.54 -46.24 -25.15
N THR A 594 40.66 -45.46 -26.22
CA THR A 594 40.88 -45.96 -27.59
C THR A 594 42.34 -45.84 -28.05
N LEU A 595 43.22 -45.24 -27.23
CA LEU A 595 44.67 -45.35 -27.41
C LEU A 595 45.09 -46.78 -27.08
N THR A 596 45.67 -47.46 -28.07
CA THR A 596 46.27 -48.78 -27.90
C THR A 596 47.70 -48.64 -27.37
N PRO A 597 48.34 -49.70 -26.82
CA PRO A 597 49.71 -49.62 -26.28
C PRO A 597 50.78 -49.11 -27.28
N ALA A 598 50.46 -49.02 -28.58
CA ALA A 598 51.34 -48.50 -29.62
C ALA A 598 51.51 -46.97 -29.58
N ASP A 599 50.61 -46.22 -28.93
CA ASP A 599 50.64 -44.75 -28.88
C ASP A 599 51.33 -44.20 -27.60
N MET A 600 51.94 -45.06 -26.78
CA MET A 600 52.70 -44.70 -25.57
C MET A 600 54.18 -45.14 -25.65
N LEU A 601 54.78 -45.01 -26.83
CA LEU A 601 56.24 -45.10 -27.05
C LEU A 601 56.80 -43.73 -27.41
#